data_AF-A0A0F6SHI1-F1
#
_entry.id   AF-A0A0F6SHI1-F1
#
_cell.length_a   1.000
_cell.length_b   1.000
_cell.length_c   1.000
_cell.angle_alpha   90.00
_cell.angle_beta   90.00
_cell.angle_gamma   90.00
#
_symmetry.space_group_name_H-M   'P 1'
#
loop_
_entity.id
_entity.type
_entity.pdbx_description
1 polymer ?
#
loop_
_entity_poly.entity_id
_entity_poly.type
_entity_poly.pdbx_seq_one_letter_code
_entity_poly.pdbx_strand_id
1 'polypeptide(L)'
;MLHRSFVLVVFLSLVALPAAAQERSSEVVRTLERSATRIQHLLGETRRAGDVRRASCVDEQLSQLTATLRLALERQHRANRHEDRGDRVMAERERALITRLSARGQELEREAQLCVDPDALEGNRTRVTVLIDPDVPDDALEEITDRRAVFAR
;
A
#
# COMPACT_ATOMS: atom_id res chain seq x y z
N MET A 1 50.57 24.33 15.87
CA MET A 1 49.42 23.78 16.62
C MET A 1 48.14 23.87 15.76
N LEU A 2 47.98 23.07 14.69
CA LEU A 2 46.80 23.17 13.79
C LEU A 2 46.31 21.83 13.19
N HIS A 3 46.83 20.68 13.61
CA HIS A 3 46.48 19.37 13.00
C HIS A 3 45.48 18.51 13.79
N ARG A 4 45.05 18.93 14.99
CA ARG A 4 44.16 18.10 15.83
C ARG A 4 42.67 18.26 15.55
N SER A 5 42.23 19.33 14.88
CA SER A 5 40.79 19.59 14.68
C SER A 5 40.18 18.89 13.47
N PHE A 6 40.97 18.51 12.45
CA PHE A 6 40.42 17.94 11.21
C PHE A 6 40.00 16.47 11.34
N VAL A 7 40.65 15.71 12.22
CA VAL A 7 40.37 14.27 12.41
C VAL A 7 39.02 14.03 13.11
N LEU A 8 38.58 14.96 13.96
CA LEU A 8 37.36 14.80 14.76
C LEU A 8 36.07 14.98 13.93
N VAL A 9 36.11 15.82 12.89
CA VAL A 9 34.93 16.12 12.05
C VAL A 9 34.61 14.98 11.08
N VAL A 10 35.62 14.25 10.60
CA VAL A 10 35.43 13.12 9.67
C VAL A 10 34.87 11.89 10.39
N PHE A 11 35.22 11.68 11.66
CA PHE A 11 34.72 10.55 12.45
C PHE A 11 33.25 10.70 12.90
N LEU A 12 32.77 11.93 13.15
CA LEU A 12 31.39 12.15 13.59
C LEU A 12 30.34 11.89 12.48
N SER A 13 30.71 12.02 11.20
CA SER A 13 29.78 11.88 10.08
C SER A 13 29.48 10.43 9.68
N LEU A 14 30.30 9.44 10.08
CA LEU A 14 30.09 8.04 9.66
C LEU A 14 29.14 7.21 10.56
N VAL A 15 28.87 7.67 11.79
CA VAL A 15 28.11 6.92 12.80
C VAL A 15 26.60 7.24 12.77
N ALA A 16 26.17 8.34 12.15
CA ALA A 16 24.77 8.77 12.13
C ALA A 16 23.86 8.06 11.09
N LEU A 17 24.44 7.44 10.05
CA LEU A 17 23.69 6.73 8.99
C LEU A 17 22.87 5.49 9.43
N PRO A 18 23.36 4.58 10.30
CA PRO A 18 22.63 3.36 10.65
C PRO A 18 21.30 3.63 11.38
N ALA A 19 21.27 4.59 12.31
CA ALA A 19 20.07 4.88 13.10
C ALA A 19 18.91 5.38 12.24
N ALA A 20 19.15 6.32 11.33
CA ALA A 20 18.08 6.87 10.47
C ALA A 20 17.55 5.82 9.47
N ALA A 21 18.41 4.95 8.95
CA ALA A 21 18.01 3.88 8.04
C ALA A 21 17.19 2.79 8.77
N GLN A 22 17.60 2.47 10.00
CA GLN A 22 16.88 1.54 10.86
C GLN A 22 15.47 2.05 11.18
N GLU A 23 15.36 3.32 11.57
CA GLU A 23 14.09 3.93 11.94
C GLU A 23 13.08 3.90 10.78
N ARG A 24 13.50 4.27 9.56
CA ARG A 24 12.66 4.16 8.36
C ARG A 24 12.17 2.74 8.10
N SER A 25 13.04 1.74 8.25
CA SER A 25 12.62 0.34 8.04
C SER A 25 11.57 -0.11 9.07
N SER A 26 11.70 0.32 10.32
CA SER A 26 10.74 0.02 11.38
C SER A 26 9.40 0.71 11.17
N GLU A 27 9.40 1.90 10.59
CA GLU A 27 8.18 2.63 10.21
C GLU A 27 7.41 1.90 9.11
N VAL A 28 8.10 1.31 8.13
CA VAL A 28 7.46 0.49 7.10
C VAL A 28 6.75 -0.71 7.71
N VAL A 29 7.42 -1.45 8.61
CA VAL A 29 6.81 -2.60 9.31
C VAL A 29 5.56 -2.18 10.07
N ARG A 30 5.66 -1.11 10.90
CA ARG A 30 4.50 -0.56 11.63
C ARG A 30 3.38 -0.10 10.72
N THR A 31 3.70 0.36 9.52
CA THR A 31 2.69 0.76 8.53
C THR A 31 1.96 -0.45 7.96
N LEU A 32 2.70 -1.51 7.59
CA LEU A 32 2.13 -2.77 7.12
C LEU A 32 1.24 -3.43 8.19
N GLU A 33 1.67 -3.42 9.45
CA GLU A 33 0.86 -3.92 10.59
C GLU A 33 -0.47 -3.17 10.69
N ARG A 34 -0.43 -1.83 10.66
CA ARG A 34 -1.65 -1.01 10.73
C ARG A 34 -2.58 -1.27 9.54
N SER A 35 -2.04 -1.41 8.33
CA SER A 35 -2.82 -1.76 7.15
C SER A 35 -3.47 -3.15 7.30
N ALA A 36 -2.74 -4.14 7.82
CA ALA A 36 -3.28 -5.48 8.05
C ALA A 36 -4.45 -5.46 9.05
N THR A 37 -4.31 -4.73 10.15
CA THR A 37 -5.40 -4.53 11.12
C THR A 37 -6.61 -3.88 10.48
N ARG A 38 -6.44 -2.84 9.64
CA ARG A 38 -7.56 -2.19 8.95
C ARG A 38 -8.29 -3.14 8.00
N ILE A 39 -7.56 -3.91 7.19
CA ILE A 39 -8.17 -4.89 6.28
C ILE A 39 -8.84 -6.03 7.06
N GLN A 40 -8.29 -6.47 8.20
CA GLN A 40 -8.94 -7.45 9.08
C GLN A 40 -10.31 -6.95 9.58
N HIS A 41 -10.39 -5.69 9.99
CA HIS A 41 -11.66 -5.08 10.38
C HIS A 41 -12.64 -5.04 9.20
N LEU A 42 -12.19 -4.58 8.04
CA LEU A 42 -13.00 -4.52 6.80
C LEU A 42 -13.54 -5.90 6.40
N LEU A 43 -12.71 -6.94 6.48
CA LEU A 43 -13.11 -8.32 6.25
C LEU A 43 -14.19 -8.77 7.25
N GLY A 44 -14.02 -8.43 8.52
CA GLY A 44 -15.01 -8.73 9.55
C GLY A 44 -16.36 -8.04 9.30
N GLU A 45 -16.36 -6.80 8.80
CA GLU A 45 -17.58 -6.07 8.39
C GLU A 45 -18.22 -6.69 7.15
N THR A 46 -17.41 -6.99 6.13
CA THR A 46 -17.87 -7.59 4.87
C THR A 46 -18.50 -8.97 5.10
N ARG A 47 -17.90 -9.79 5.97
CA ARG A 47 -18.48 -11.08 6.40
C ARG A 47 -19.81 -10.91 7.12
N ARG A 48 -19.93 -9.92 8.00
CA ARG A 48 -21.19 -9.61 8.70
C ARG A 48 -22.30 -9.14 7.76
N ALA A 49 -21.94 -8.46 6.68
CA ALA A 49 -22.88 -8.04 5.64
C ALA A 49 -23.38 -9.21 4.75
N GLY A 50 -22.75 -10.39 4.83
CA GLY A 50 -23.17 -11.58 4.09
C GLY A 50 -22.73 -11.64 2.63
N ASP A 51 -21.92 -10.69 2.16
CA ASP A 51 -21.38 -10.71 0.79
C ASP A 51 -20.14 -11.61 0.71
N VAL A 52 -20.37 -12.90 0.41
CA VAL A 52 -19.32 -13.92 0.33
C VAL A 52 -18.27 -13.59 -0.72
N ARG A 53 -18.67 -13.00 -1.86
CA ARG A 53 -17.74 -12.71 -2.95
C ARG A 53 -16.80 -11.57 -2.57
N ARG A 54 -17.34 -10.48 -2.01
CA ARG A 54 -16.52 -9.38 -1.51
C ARG A 54 -15.64 -9.82 -0.35
N ALA A 55 -16.18 -10.62 0.57
CA ALA A 55 -15.40 -11.16 1.69
C ALA A 55 -14.21 -12.01 1.22
N SER A 56 -14.40 -12.87 0.21
CA SER A 56 -13.31 -13.65 -0.38
C SER A 56 -12.25 -12.78 -1.05
N CYS A 57 -12.66 -11.70 -1.74
CA CYS A 57 -11.73 -10.74 -2.34
C CYS A 57 -10.89 -10.04 -1.25
N VAL A 58 -11.53 -9.54 -0.19
CA VAL A 58 -10.83 -8.88 0.92
C VAL A 58 -9.88 -9.86 1.65
N ASP A 59 -10.29 -11.11 1.84
CA ASP A 59 -9.49 -12.16 2.51
C ASP A 59 -8.21 -12.50 1.72
N GLU A 60 -8.30 -12.54 0.39
CA GLU A 60 -7.14 -12.73 -0.49
C GLU A 60 -6.14 -11.56 -0.32
N GLN A 61 -6.63 -10.33 -0.36
CA GLN A 61 -5.79 -9.14 -0.18
C GLN A 61 -5.13 -9.09 1.20
N LEU A 62 -5.88 -9.46 2.25
CA LEU A 62 -5.35 -9.59 3.60
C LEU A 62 -4.25 -10.66 3.68
N SER A 63 -4.45 -11.79 3.01
CA SER A 63 -3.48 -12.89 2.99
C SER A 63 -2.17 -12.46 2.34
N GLN A 64 -2.25 -11.77 1.20
CA GLN A 64 -1.08 -11.20 0.52
C GLN A 64 -0.39 -10.12 1.37
N LEU A 65 -1.15 -9.27 2.07
CA LEU A 65 -0.57 -8.23 2.93
C LEU A 65 0.15 -8.84 4.13
N THR A 66 -0.42 -9.88 4.73
CA THR A 66 0.19 -10.59 5.86
C THR A 66 1.48 -11.29 5.42
N ALA A 67 1.51 -11.88 4.22
CA ALA A 67 2.74 -12.43 3.64
C ALA A 67 3.81 -11.34 3.40
N THR A 68 3.39 -10.17 2.91
CA THR A 68 4.26 -9.00 2.72
C THR A 68 4.86 -8.51 4.03
N LEU A 69 4.05 -8.44 5.10
CA LEU A 69 4.50 -8.09 6.45
C LEU A 69 5.52 -9.09 7.00
N ARG A 70 5.26 -10.39 6.87
CA ARG A 70 6.22 -11.44 7.30
C ARG A 70 7.56 -11.28 6.58
N LEU A 71 7.53 -11.04 5.26
CA LEU A 71 8.73 -10.79 4.49
C LEU A 71 9.48 -9.54 4.98
N ALA A 72 8.76 -8.46 5.30
CA ALA A 72 9.37 -7.23 5.84
C ALA A 72 10.08 -7.49 7.19
N LEU A 73 9.43 -8.22 8.10
CA LEU A 73 10.00 -8.62 9.40
C LEU A 73 11.25 -9.48 9.22
N GLU A 74 11.22 -10.47 8.33
CA GLU A 74 12.40 -11.30 8.04
C GLU A 74 13.56 -10.49 7.48
N ARG A 75 13.28 -9.56 6.56
CA ARG A 75 14.29 -8.65 5.99
C ARG A 75 14.86 -7.72 7.05
N GLN A 76 14.04 -7.23 7.98
CA GLN A 76 14.49 -6.41 9.10
C GLN A 76 15.44 -7.21 10.02
N HIS A 77 15.08 -8.45 10.35
CA HIS A 77 15.97 -9.32 11.11
C HIS A 77 17.28 -9.62 10.36
N ARG A 78 17.26 -9.80 9.03
CA ARG A 78 18.49 -9.94 8.22
C ARG A 78 19.34 -8.67 8.28
N ALA A 79 18.73 -7.49 8.12
CA ALA A 79 19.42 -6.20 8.19
C ALA A 79 20.16 -6.03 9.52
N ASN A 80 19.49 -6.28 10.65
CA ASN A 80 20.09 -6.21 11.98
C ASN A 80 21.28 -7.16 12.09
N ARG A 81 21.14 -8.41 11.62
CA ARG A 81 22.25 -9.38 11.65
C ARG A 81 23.45 -8.95 10.80
N HIS A 82 23.23 -8.27 9.67
CA HIS A 82 24.34 -7.73 8.87
C HIS A 82 25.02 -6.57 9.59
N GLU A 83 24.24 -5.70 10.23
CA GLU A 83 24.75 -4.59 11.05
C GLU A 83 25.58 -5.08 12.24
N ASP A 84 25.09 -6.09 12.97
CA ASP A 84 25.81 -6.71 14.09
C ASP A 84 27.16 -7.29 13.67
N ARG A 85 27.29 -7.74 12.41
CA ARG A 85 28.54 -8.25 11.82
C ARG A 85 29.40 -7.17 11.15
N GLY A 86 28.99 -5.90 11.21
CA GLY A 86 29.68 -4.78 10.56
C GLY A 86 29.50 -4.71 9.03
N ASP A 87 28.64 -5.56 8.45
CA ASP A 87 28.36 -5.63 7.02
C ASP A 87 27.30 -4.60 6.61
N ARG A 88 27.72 -3.32 6.62
CA ARG A 88 26.83 -2.18 6.39
C ARG A 88 26.16 -2.20 5.01
N VAL A 89 26.89 -2.61 3.97
CA VAL A 89 26.38 -2.64 2.59
C VAL A 89 25.21 -3.62 2.48
N MET A 90 25.32 -4.81 3.07
CA MET A 90 24.23 -5.77 3.05
C MET A 90 23.07 -5.33 3.94
N ALA A 91 23.33 -4.71 5.10
CA ALA A 91 22.27 -4.14 5.94
C ALA A 91 21.47 -3.06 5.18
N GLU A 92 22.14 -2.17 4.46
CA GLU A 92 21.50 -1.14 3.63
C GLU A 92 20.68 -1.74 2.49
N ARG A 93 21.18 -2.80 1.84
CA ARG A 93 20.43 -3.53 0.81
C ARG A 93 19.13 -4.13 1.33
N GLU A 94 19.17 -4.77 2.51
CA GLU A 94 17.98 -5.33 3.14
C GLU A 94 16.97 -4.22 3.51
N ARG A 95 17.44 -3.07 4.01
CA ARG A 95 16.56 -1.91 4.30
C ARG A 95 15.93 -1.33 3.03
N ALA A 96 16.67 -1.20 1.93
CA ALA A 96 16.12 -0.76 0.65
C ALA A 96 15.06 -1.73 0.10
N LEU A 97 15.23 -3.04 0.34
CA LEU A 97 14.21 -4.04 0.03
C LEU A 97 12.94 -3.84 0.86
N ILE A 98 13.06 -3.54 2.16
CA ILE A 98 11.91 -3.27 3.04
C ILE A 98 11.12 -2.05 2.53
N THR A 99 11.78 -0.96 2.14
CA THR A 99 11.11 0.24 1.63
C THR A 99 10.17 -0.06 0.46
N ARG A 100 10.55 -0.99 -0.45
CA ARG A 100 9.71 -1.39 -1.57
C ARG A 100 8.44 -2.14 -1.13
N LEU A 101 8.47 -2.82 0.01
CA LEU A 101 7.29 -3.52 0.54
C LEU A 101 6.22 -2.55 1.03
N SER A 102 6.58 -1.33 1.42
CA SER A 102 5.63 -0.28 1.79
C SER A 102 4.65 0.03 0.65
N ALA A 103 5.17 0.22 -0.56
CA ALA A 103 4.35 0.50 -1.73
C ALA A 103 3.41 -0.67 -2.07
N ARG A 104 3.88 -1.92 -1.95
CA ARG A 104 3.02 -3.10 -2.15
C ARG A 104 1.92 -3.17 -1.08
N GLY A 105 2.23 -2.86 0.17
CA GLY A 105 1.23 -2.85 1.24
C GLY A 105 0.12 -1.83 1.02
N GLN A 106 0.49 -0.62 0.57
CA GLN A 106 -0.49 0.42 0.22
C GLN A 106 -1.37 0.01 -0.96
N GLU A 107 -0.80 -0.67 -1.96
CA GLU A 107 -1.57 -1.19 -3.08
C GLU A 107 -2.57 -2.26 -2.64
N LEU A 108 -2.15 -3.23 -1.84
CA LEU A 108 -3.03 -4.28 -1.30
C LEU A 108 -4.18 -3.70 -0.46
N GLU A 109 -3.91 -2.63 0.30
CA GLU A 109 -4.94 -1.91 1.05
C GLU A 109 -5.94 -1.20 0.13
N ARG A 110 -5.47 -0.57 -0.96
CA ARG A 110 -6.36 0.01 -1.98
C ARG A 110 -7.19 -1.07 -2.67
N GLU A 111 -6.58 -2.17 -3.09
CA GLU A 111 -7.25 -3.31 -3.72
C GLU A 111 -8.34 -3.89 -2.78
N ALA A 112 -8.04 -4.03 -1.48
CA ALA A 112 -9.02 -4.48 -0.49
C ALA A 112 -10.21 -3.50 -0.34
N GLN A 113 -9.96 -2.19 -0.39
CA GLN A 113 -11.05 -1.20 -0.37
C GLN A 113 -11.94 -1.32 -1.61
N LEU A 114 -11.35 -1.52 -2.79
CA LEU A 114 -12.08 -1.72 -4.05
C LEU A 114 -12.92 -3.00 -4.06
N CYS A 115 -12.52 -4.04 -3.33
CA CYS A 115 -13.35 -5.24 -3.16
C CYS A 115 -14.72 -4.92 -2.52
N VAL A 116 -14.77 -3.93 -1.62
CA VAL A 116 -15.99 -3.57 -0.87
C VAL A 116 -16.78 -2.47 -1.56
N ASP A 117 -16.08 -1.46 -2.05
CA ASP A 117 -16.64 -0.32 -2.77
C ASP A 117 -15.75 -0.03 -3.99
N PRO A 118 -16.10 -0.56 -5.18
CA PRO A 118 -15.34 -0.35 -6.41
C PRO A 118 -15.17 1.12 -6.78
N ASP A 119 -16.01 1.99 -6.22
CA ASP A 119 -16.01 3.41 -6.52
C ASP A 119 -15.36 4.26 -5.42
N ALA A 120 -14.91 3.64 -4.32
CA ALA A 120 -14.31 4.35 -3.18
C ALA A 120 -13.04 5.14 -3.54
N LEU A 121 -12.38 4.79 -4.65
CA LEU A 121 -11.19 5.49 -5.13
C LEU A 121 -11.51 6.53 -6.23
N GLU A 122 -12.78 6.66 -6.63
CA GLU A 122 -13.23 7.57 -7.68
C GLU A 122 -13.61 8.98 -7.19
N GLY A 123 -13.02 9.48 -6.10
CA GLY A 123 -13.29 10.82 -5.55
C GLY A 123 -13.13 12.01 -6.51
N ASN A 124 -12.73 11.76 -7.77
CA ASN A 124 -12.47 12.75 -8.80
C ASN A 124 -13.28 12.50 -10.11
N ARG A 125 -14.18 11.52 -10.16
CA ARG A 125 -15.01 11.24 -11.35
C ARG A 125 -16.47 11.62 -11.10
N THR A 126 -17.05 12.37 -12.03
CA THR A 126 -18.48 12.69 -12.01
C THR A 126 -19.29 11.43 -12.24
N ARG A 127 -20.00 10.95 -11.21
CA ARG A 127 -21.01 9.91 -11.36
C ARG A 127 -22.28 10.51 -11.94
N VAL A 128 -22.66 10.08 -13.13
CA VAL A 128 -23.96 10.42 -13.74
C VAL A 128 -24.91 9.26 -13.51
N THR A 129 -25.84 9.40 -12.56
CA THR A 129 -26.96 8.48 -12.40
C THR A 129 -28.08 8.93 -13.33
N VAL A 130 -28.41 8.11 -14.32
CA VAL A 130 -29.56 8.35 -15.21
C VAL A 130 -30.74 7.54 -14.67
N LEU A 131 -31.76 8.25 -14.18
CA LEU A 131 -33.07 7.68 -13.89
C LEU A 131 -33.89 7.80 -15.17
N ILE A 132 -34.24 6.67 -15.79
CA ILE A 132 -35.12 6.62 -16.95
C ILE A 132 -36.51 6.31 -16.42
N ASP A 133 -37.46 7.19 -16.75
CA ASP A 133 -38.87 7.00 -16.41
C ASP A 133 -39.42 5.77 -17.16
N PRO A 134 -40.11 4.82 -16.49
CA PRO A 134 -40.63 3.61 -17.12
C PRO A 134 -41.70 3.87 -18.19
N ASP A 135 -42.29 5.07 -18.25
CA ASP A 135 -43.27 5.45 -19.27
C ASP A 135 -42.64 6.06 -20.53
N VAL A 136 -41.30 6.04 -20.65
CA VAL A 136 -40.60 6.46 -21.86
C VAL A 136 -40.77 5.40 -22.96
N PRO A 137 -41.28 5.79 -24.15
CA PRO A 137 -41.47 4.85 -25.26
C PRO A 137 -40.13 4.39 -25.85
N ASP A 138 -40.07 3.12 -26.27
CA ASP A 138 -38.84 2.42 -26.65
C ASP A 138 -38.10 3.07 -27.84
N ASP A 139 -38.83 3.74 -28.74
CA ASP A 139 -38.27 4.45 -29.91
C ASP A 139 -37.42 5.67 -29.52
N ALA A 140 -37.66 6.27 -28.35
CA ALA A 140 -36.85 7.35 -27.81
C ALA A 140 -35.53 6.87 -27.17
N LEU A 141 -35.42 5.57 -26.83
CA LEU A 141 -34.22 4.99 -26.21
C LEU A 141 -33.13 4.67 -27.25
N GLU A 142 -33.52 4.41 -28.50
CA GLU A 142 -32.58 4.13 -29.60
C GLU A 142 -31.74 5.37 -29.97
N GLU A 143 -32.31 6.58 -29.89
CA GLU A 143 -31.61 7.85 -30.21
C GLU A 143 -30.51 8.20 -29.19
N ILE A 144 -30.65 7.79 -27.92
CA ILE A 144 -29.66 8.06 -26.86
C ILE A 144 -28.41 7.21 -27.03
N THR A 145 -28.54 6.01 -27.60
CA THR A 145 -27.43 5.06 -27.75
C THR A 145 -26.46 5.49 -28.85
N ASP A 146 -26.94 6.22 -29.87
CA ASP A 146 -26.12 6.69 -31.00
C ASP A 146 -25.17 7.85 -30.62
N ARG A 147 -25.56 8.72 -29.66
CA ARG A 147 -24.68 9.82 -29.19
C ARG A 147 -23.47 9.37 -28.36
N ARG A 148 -23.42 8.13 -27.86
CA ARG A 148 -22.25 7.59 -27.14
C ARG A 148 -21.04 7.32 -28.05
N ALA A 149 -21.25 7.18 -29.36
CA ALA A 149 -20.16 6.99 -30.32
C ALA A 149 -19.32 8.26 -30.57
N VAL A 150 -19.83 9.44 -30.18
CA VAL A 150 -19.17 10.74 -30.44
C VAL A 150 -18.11 11.09 -29.39
N PHE A 151 -18.21 10.54 -28.17
CA PHE A 151 -17.29 10.85 -27.06
C PHE A 151 -16.12 9.86 -26.91
N ALA A 152 -15.93 8.95 -27.87
CA ALA A 152 -14.83 7.98 -27.92
C ALA A 152 -13.77 8.33 -28.98
N ARG A 153 -13.47 9.64 -29.16
CA ARG A 153 -12.29 10.12 -29.90
C ARG A 153 -11.47 11.08 -29.05
#